data_AF-A0A7S4L698-F1
#
_entry.id   AF-A0A7S4L698-F1
#
_cell.length_a   1.000
_cell.length_b   1.000
_cell.length_c   1.000
_cell.angle_alpha   90.00
_cell.angle_beta   90.00
_cell.angle_gamma   90.00
#
_symmetry.space_group_name_H-M   'P 1'
#
loop_
_entity.id
_entity.type
_entity.pdbx_description
1 polymer ?
#
loop_
_entity_poly.entity_id
_entity_poly.type
_entity_poly.pdbx_seq_one_letter_code
_entity_poly.pdbx_strand_id
1 'polypeptide(L)'
;LFPKKKKTIHLLQRKKGVLGKGLGKTTGWIVRAELRKKGVNMIGGCKYDEVDENGNLHFTVEQKDGTKEKRILEVDHIIVCAGQESDNWLAKKLKESSSPHVYTIGGASFAGELDAKRAIDEASRLAAKVEEYGPERPPYEPESTLGSKMFDIVSKKFLK
;
A
#
# COMPACT_ATOMS: atom_id res chain seq x y z
N LEU A 1 -14.53 3.40 31.35
CA LEU A 1 -14.60 4.26 30.15
C LEU A 1 -13.32 5.08 30.08
N PHE A 2 -12.37 4.71 29.21
CA PHE A 2 -11.12 5.48 29.11
C PHE A 2 -11.41 6.89 28.60
N PRO A 3 -10.88 7.95 29.26
CA PRO A 3 -11.05 9.30 28.78
C PRO A 3 -10.44 9.41 27.38
N LYS A 4 -11.23 9.90 26.41
CA LYS A 4 -10.80 10.07 25.03
C LYS A 4 -9.81 11.24 24.97
N LYS A 5 -8.52 10.96 25.16
CA LYS A 5 -7.46 11.97 24.99
C LYS A 5 -7.57 12.56 23.58
N LYS A 6 -7.66 13.89 23.49
CA LYS A 6 -7.54 14.60 22.21
C LYS A 6 -6.13 14.37 21.70
N LYS A 7 -6.00 13.77 20.51
CA LYS A 7 -4.73 13.57 19.82
C LYS A 7 -4.64 14.56 18.66
N THR A 8 -3.50 15.20 18.51
CA THR A 8 -3.17 15.92 17.28
C THR A 8 -2.62 14.92 16.28
N ILE A 9 -3.20 14.85 15.08
CA ILE A 9 -2.80 13.89 14.06
C ILE A 9 -2.32 14.66 12.83
N HIS A 10 -1.13 14.32 12.37
CA HIS A 10 -0.57 14.78 11.11
C HIS A 10 -0.55 13.61 10.14
N LEU A 11 -1.13 13.79 8.95
CA LEU A 11 -1.13 12.80 7.88
C LEU A 11 -0.29 13.34 6.72
N LEU A 12 0.76 12.61 6.37
CA LEU A 12 1.74 13.02 5.37
C LEU A 12 1.73 12.08 4.16
N GLN A 13 1.98 12.61 2.96
CA GLN A 13 2.23 11.79 1.77
C GLN A 13 3.26 12.44 0.82
N ARG A 14 4.07 11.61 0.16
CA ARG A 14 5.03 12.08 -0.86
C ARG A 14 4.37 12.64 -2.12
N LYS A 15 3.22 12.08 -2.50
CA LYS A 15 2.49 12.49 -3.70
C LYS A 15 1.97 13.92 -3.54
N LYS A 16 2.20 14.75 -4.56
CA LYS A 16 1.62 16.10 -4.62
C LYS A 16 0.09 16.05 -4.70
N GLY A 17 -0.55 17.06 -4.12
CA GLY A 17 -2.00 17.25 -4.14
C GLY A 17 -2.73 16.66 -2.93
N VAL A 18 -4.06 16.56 -3.06
CA VAL A 18 -4.95 16.23 -1.94
C VAL A 18 -4.77 14.78 -1.49
N LEU A 19 -4.59 14.60 -0.18
CA LEU A 19 -4.51 13.28 0.45
C LEU A 19 -5.83 12.52 0.26
N GLY A 20 -5.73 11.23 -0.04
CA GLY A 20 -6.90 10.40 -0.31
C GLY A 20 -7.64 10.76 -1.61
N LYS A 21 -6.98 11.41 -2.58
CA LYS A 21 -7.56 11.63 -3.93
C LYS A 21 -7.90 10.32 -4.64
N GLY A 22 -7.12 9.26 -4.40
CA GLY A 22 -7.31 7.93 -4.98
C GLY A 22 -8.25 7.00 -4.19
N LEU A 23 -8.89 7.48 -3.12
CA LEU A 23 -9.89 6.68 -2.39
C LEU A 23 -11.12 6.42 -3.27
N GLY A 24 -11.92 5.42 -2.89
CA GLY A 24 -13.12 5.00 -3.63
C GLY A 24 -14.01 6.17 -4.05
N LYS A 25 -14.48 6.15 -5.31
CA LYS A 25 -15.18 7.28 -5.94
C LYS A 25 -16.37 7.80 -5.12
N THR A 26 -17.09 6.91 -4.44
CA THR A 26 -18.32 7.22 -3.69
C THR A 26 -18.09 7.52 -2.21
N THR A 27 -17.03 6.98 -1.60
CA THR A 27 -16.78 7.05 -0.15
C THR A 27 -15.60 7.96 0.22
N GLY A 28 -14.67 8.19 -0.71
CA GLY A 28 -13.43 8.92 -0.43
C GLY A 28 -13.65 10.36 0.04
N TRP A 29 -14.73 11.02 -0.40
CA TRP A 29 -15.06 12.37 0.05
C TRP A 29 -15.53 12.40 1.52
N ILE A 30 -16.30 11.38 1.95
CA ILE A 30 -16.82 11.26 3.33
C ILE A 30 -15.65 11.09 4.30
N VAL A 31 -14.73 10.15 4.00
CA VAL A 31 -13.54 9.90 4.83
C VAL A 31 -12.70 11.16 4.98
N ARG A 32 -12.47 11.90 3.89
CA ARG A 32 -11.73 13.17 3.94
C ARG A 32 -12.45 14.23 4.77
N ALA A 33 -13.77 14.36 4.61
CA ALA A 33 -14.56 15.30 5.39
C ALA A 33 -14.51 14.98 6.89
N GLU A 34 -14.55 13.71 7.25
CA GLU A 34 -14.44 13.27 8.64
C GLU A 34 -13.07 13.57 9.24
N LEU A 35 -11.97 13.33 8.49
CA LEU A 35 -10.62 13.67 8.93
C LEU A 35 -10.46 15.19 9.15
N ARG A 36 -11.01 16.02 8.26
CA ARG A 36 -11.02 17.48 8.43
C ARG A 36 -11.81 17.91 9.66
N LYS A 37 -13.01 17.33 9.87
CA LYS A 37 -13.86 17.59 11.03
C LYS A 37 -13.16 17.24 12.35
N LYS A 38 -12.29 16.21 12.33
CA LYS A 38 -11.46 15.81 13.47
C LYS A 38 -10.19 16.65 13.65
N GLY A 39 -9.95 17.65 12.78
CA GLY A 39 -8.79 18.53 12.87
C GLY A 39 -7.47 17.88 12.45
N VAL A 40 -7.51 16.87 11.58
CA VAL A 40 -6.29 16.20 11.09
C VAL A 40 -5.54 17.13 10.13
N ASN A 41 -4.27 17.37 10.44
CA ASN A 41 -3.37 18.18 9.63
C ASN A 41 -2.85 17.35 8.45
N MET A 42 -3.26 17.69 7.22
CA MET A 42 -2.90 16.93 6.02
C MET A 42 -1.84 17.64 5.20
N ILE A 43 -0.69 16.99 4.99
CA ILE A 43 0.48 17.55 4.28
C ILE A 43 0.82 16.64 3.10
N GLY A 44 0.68 17.17 1.88
CA GLY A 44 1.03 16.46 0.65
C GLY A 44 2.28 17.02 -0.01
N GLY A 45 2.92 16.24 -0.86
CA GLY A 45 4.11 16.68 -1.59
C GLY A 45 5.35 16.84 -0.71
N CYS A 46 5.46 16.06 0.36
CA CYS A 46 6.61 16.12 1.25
C CYS A 46 7.68 15.07 0.90
N LYS A 47 8.93 15.36 1.21
CA LYS A 47 10.05 14.43 1.27
C LYS A 47 10.39 14.20 2.74
N TYR A 48 10.41 12.95 3.18
CA TYR A 48 10.90 12.60 4.52
C TYR A 48 12.43 12.67 4.48
N ASP A 49 13.02 13.40 5.42
CA ASP A 49 14.46 13.60 5.46
C ASP A 49 15.10 12.71 6.52
N GLU A 50 14.64 12.79 7.76
CA GLU A 50 15.11 11.94 8.86
C GLU A 50 14.12 11.89 10.04
N VAL A 51 14.35 10.96 10.96
CA VAL A 51 13.80 10.99 12.31
C VAL A 51 14.99 11.23 13.25
N ASP A 52 14.96 12.32 14.00
CA ASP A 52 16.10 12.71 14.83
C ASP A 52 16.19 11.88 16.13
N GLU A 53 17.24 12.13 16.92
CA GLU A 53 17.50 11.46 18.20
C GLU A 53 16.40 11.70 19.24
N ASN A 54 15.62 12.77 19.10
CA ASN A 54 14.46 13.07 19.95
C ASN A 54 13.18 12.41 19.45
N GLY A 55 13.22 11.70 18.31
CA GLY A 55 12.07 11.05 17.68
C GLY A 55 11.22 11.97 16.80
N ASN A 56 11.66 13.21 16.53
CA ASN A 56 10.92 14.16 15.71
C ASN A 56 11.09 13.86 14.22
N LEU A 57 10.04 14.09 13.44
CA LEU A 57 10.09 13.90 11.99
C LEU A 57 10.57 15.17 11.29
N HIS A 58 11.70 15.07 10.59
CA HIS A 58 12.21 16.11 9.70
C HIS A 58 11.74 15.83 8.26
N PHE A 59 11.17 16.82 7.61
CA PHE A 59 10.66 16.69 6.25
C PHE A 59 10.73 18.01 5.49
N THR A 60 10.92 17.90 4.18
CA THR A 60 10.92 19.02 3.25
C THR A 60 9.60 19.06 2.49
N VAL A 61 8.93 20.21 2.46
CA VAL A 61 7.71 20.43 1.66
C VAL A 61 8.04 21.33 0.48
N GLU A 62 7.59 20.94 -0.70
CA GLU A 62 7.63 21.83 -1.87
C GLU A 62 6.38 22.72 -1.90
N GLN A 63 6.59 24.02 -1.86
CA GLN A 63 5.53 25.02 -1.95
C GLN A 63 5.07 25.21 -3.41
N LYS A 64 3.96 25.93 -3.58
CA LYS A 64 3.37 26.16 -4.92
C LYS A 64 4.28 26.95 -5.87
N ASP A 65 5.17 27.78 -5.33
CA ASP A 65 6.15 28.57 -6.06
C ASP A 65 7.45 27.78 -6.38
N GLY A 66 7.49 26.49 -6.03
CA GLY A 66 8.65 25.62 -6.23
C GLY A 66 9.72 25.74 -5.15
N THR A 67 9.54 26.62 -4.15
CA THR A 67 10.45 26.71 -3.01
C THR A 67 10.34 25.46 -2.14
N LYS A 68 11.47 25.07 -1.53
CA LYS A 68 11.55 23.93 -0.62
C LYS A 68 11.73 24.45 0.80
N GLU A 69 10.82 24.04 1.68
CA GLU A 69 10.83 24.44 3.07
C GLU A 69 11.08 23.21 3.95
N LYS A 70 12.14 23.26 4.77
CA LYS A 70 12.38 22.25 5.80
C LYS A 70 11.51 22.52 7.01
N ARG A 71 10.87 21.48 7.52
CA ARG A 71 10.01 21.53 8.70
C ARG A 71 10.33 20.37 9.63
N ILE A 72 10.06 20.58 10.91
CA ILE A 72 10.19 19.59 11.97
C ILE A 72 8.79 19.39 12.56
N LEU A 73 8.39 18.14 12.73
CA LEU A 73 7.19 17.75 13.46
C LEU A 73 7.60 17.04 14.75
N GLU A 74 7.41 17.73 15.86
CA GLU A 74 7.52 17.16 17.20
C GLU A 74 6.29 16.30 17.47
N VAL A 75 6.48 14.98 17.57
CA VAL A 75 5.40 14.00 17.72
C VAL A 75 5.82 12.91 18.69
N ASP A 76 4.85 12.41 19.46
CA ASP A 76 5.09 11.28 20.36
C ASP A 76 5.25 9.95 19.59
N HIS A 77 4.61 9.85 18.42
CA HIS A 77 4.54 8.63 17.66
C HIS A 77 4.57 8.89 16.15
N ILE A 78 5.35 8.08 15.45
CA ILE A 78 5.38 8.00 14.00
C ILE A 78 4.80 6.65 13.57
N ILE A 79 3.73 6.68 12.78
CA ILE A 79 3.08 5.47 12.25
C ILE A 79 3.38 5.38 10.76
N VAL A 80 4.07 4.31 10.35
CA VAL A 80 4.45 4.10 8.96
C VAL A 80 3.38 3.30 8.23
N CYS A 81 2.60 3.99 7.39
CA CYS A 81 1.58 3.39 6.52
C CYS A 81 2.03 3.49 5.04
N ALA A 82 3.21 2.94 4.71
CA ALA A 82 3.88 3.17 3.43
C ALA A 82 3.54 2.18 2.30
N GLY A 83 2.47 1.40 2.47
CA GLY A 83 2.08 0.34 1.55
C GLY A 83 2.44 -1.05 2.10
N GLN A 84 2.51 -2.03 1.21
CA GLN A 84 2.67 -3.44 1.55
C GLN A 84 3.46 -4.16 0.46
N GLU A 85 4.22 -5.17 0.86
CA GLU A 85 4.98 -6.07 -0.02
C GLU A 85 4.36 -7.47 0.02
N SER A 86 4.48 -8.21 -1.09
CA SER A 86 3.96 -9.58 -1.14
C SER A 86 4.79 -10.49 -0.24
N ASP A 87 4.15 -11.08 0.76
CA ASP A 87 4.75 -12.17 1.53
C ASP A 87 4.32 -13.53 0.96
N ASN A 88 5.27 -14.20 0.31
CA ASN A 88 5.07 -15.53 -0.27
C ASN A 88 6.25 -16.47 -0.04
N TRP A 89 7.00 -16.27 1.06
CA TRP A 89 8.19 -17.07 1.36
C TRP A 89 7.89 -18.58 1.40
N LEU A 90 6.77 -18.97 2.02
CA LEU A 90 6.38 -20.36 2.16
C LEU A 90 6.02 -20.98 0.81
N ALA A 91 5.32 -20.22 -0.03
CA ALA A 91 4.94 -20.69 -1.36
C ALA A 91 6.16 -20.91 -2.26
N LYS A 92 7.18 -20.03 -2.17
CA LYS A 92 8.47 -20.23 -2.85
C LYS A 92 9.16 -21.50 -2.37
N LYS A 93 9.29 -21.67 -1.06
CA LYS A 93 9.93 -22.86 -0.46
C LYS A 93 9.23 -24.17 -0.83
N LEU A 94 7.90 -24.17 -0.87
CA LEU A 94 7.13 -25.37 -1.23
C LEU A 94 7.21 -25.69 -2.72
N LYS A 95 7.28 -24.69 -3.61
CA LYS A 95 7.50 -24.90 -5.05
C LYS A 95 8.85 -25.57 -5.37
N GLU A 96 9.85 -25.37 -4.53
CA GLU A 96 11.19 -25.99 -4.67
C GLU A 96 11.21 -27.45 -4.17
N SER A 97 10.21 -27.86 -3.40
CA SER A 97 10.04 -29.23 -2.93
C SER A 97 9.08 -30.00 -3.83
N SER A 98 9.16 -31.33 -3.86
CA SER A 98 8.17 -32.21 -4.52
C SER A 98 6.79 -32.23 -3.83
N SER A 99 6.42 -31.11 -3.18
CA SER A 99 5.18 -30.90 -2.44
C SER A 99 3.97 -30.73 -3.37
N PRO A 100 2.74 -30.89 -2.85
CA PRO A 100 1.50 -30.68 -3.60
C PRO A 100 1.38 -29.24 -4.16
N HIS A 101 0.46 -29.06 -5.11
CA HIS A 101 0.21 -27.81 -5.82
C HIS A 101 0.03 -26.62 -4.88
N VAL A 102 0.91 -25.64 -5.03
CA VAL A 102 0.83 -24.39 -4.28
C VAL A 102 0.34 -23.26 -5.16
N TYR A 103 -0.77 -22.66 -4.74
CA TYR A 103 -1.38 -21.51 -5.36
C TYR A 103 -1.21 -20.28 -4.46
N THR A 104 -0.91 -19.13 -5.06
CA THR A 104 -0.88 -17.85 -4.35
C THR A 104 -2.03 -16.99 -4.84
N ILE A 105 -2.79 -16.42 -3.89
CA ILE A 105 -3.89 -15.49 -4.12
C ILE A 105 -3.74 -14.26 -3.22
N GLY A 106 -4.48 -13.20 -3.51
CA GLY A 106 -4.52 -11.99 -2.70
C GLY A 106 -3.13 -11.37 -2.51
N GLY A 107 -2.81 -11.01 -1.27
CA GLY A 107 -1.58 -10.27 -0.95
C GLY A 107 -0.32 -11.09 -1.11
N ALA A 108 -0.41 -12.41 -0.93
CA ALA A 108 0.71 -13.32 -1.19
C ALA A 108 1.03 -13.41 -2.70
N SER A 109 0.01 -13.28 -3.55
CA SER A 109 0.20 -13.18 -5.00
C SER A 109 0.78 -11.81 -5.38
N PHE A 110 0.04 -10.75 -5.09
CA PHE A 110 0.44 -9.38 -5.35
C PHE A 110 -0.13 -8.46 -4.27
N ALA A 111 0.74 -7.86 -3.45
CA ALA A 111 0.30 -7.01 -2.35
C ALA A 111 -0.12 -5.61 -2.81
N GLY A 112 0.57 -4.97 -3.75
CA GLY A 112 0.39 -3.56 -4.19
C GLY A 112 -0.96 -2.89 -3.86
N GLU A 113 -1.83 -2.69 -4.85
CA GLU A 113 -3.19 -2.16 -4.62
C GLU A 113 -4.16 -3.26 -4.19
N LEU A 114 -3.74 -4.23 -3.36
CA LEU A 114 -4.66 -5.27 -2.91
C LEU A 114 -5.74 -4.67 -2.02
N ASP A 115 -6.98 -4.91 -2.40
CA ASP A 115 -8.13 -4.80 -1.53
C ASP A 115 -8.75 -6.20 -1.28
N ALA A 116 -9.62 -6.29 -0.27
CA ALA A 116 -10.31 -7.53 0.05
C ALA A 116 -11.13 -8.07 -1.12
N LYS A 117 -11.65 -7.18 -1.98
CA LYS A 117 -12.44 -7.56 -3.15
C LYS A 117 -11.61 -8.38 -4.14
N ARG A 118 -10.37 -7.97 -4.43
CA ARG A 118 -9.47 -8.72 -5.30
C ARG A 118 -9.10 -10.07 -4.70
N ALA A 119 -8.76 -10.11 -3.41
CA ALA A 119 -8.44 -11.38 -2.75
C ALA A 119 -9.60 -12.39 -2.85
N ILE A 120 -10.84 -11.92 -2.65
CA ILE A 120 -12.05 -12.76 -2.77
C ILE A 120 -12.28 -13.21 -4.21
N ASP A 121 -12.13 -12.33 -5.20
CA ASP A 121 -12.31 -12.67 -6.62
C ASP A 121 -11.28 -13.72 -7.07
N GLU A 122 -9.99 -13.53 -6.74
CA GLU A 122 -8.93 -14.50 -7.03
C GLU A 122 -9.21 -15.86 -6.37
N ALA A 123 -9.58 -15.87 -5.08
CA ALA A 123 -9.92 -17.09 -4.36
C ALA A 123 -11.11 -17.83 -4.99
N SER A 124 -12.16 -17.08 -5.33
CA SER A 124 -13.40 -17.64 -5.87
C SER A 124 -13.18 -18.26 -7.26
N ARG A 125 -12.41 -17.59 -8.12
CA ARG A 125 -12.05 -18.09 -9.45
C ARG A 125 -11.15 -19.31 -9.38
N LEU A 126 -10.16 -19.30 -8.49
CA LEU A 126 -9.28 -20.45 -8.27
C LEU A 126 -10.08 -21.65 -7.77
N ALA A 127 -10.94 -21.47 -6.76
CA ALA A 127 -11.75 -22.55 -6.21
C ALA A 127 -12.63 -23.23 -7.27
N ALA A 128 -13.23 -22.45 -8.18
CA ALA A 128 -14.07 -22.98 -9.25
C ALA A 128 -13.32 -23.81 -10.31
N LYS A 129 -11.99 -23.69 -10.39
CA LYS A 129 -11.15 -24.30 -11.43
C LYS A 129 -9.95 -25.06 -10.87
N VAL A 130 -9.88 -25.28 -9.56
CA VAL A 130 -8.66 -25.81 -8.91
C VAL A 130 -8.26 -27.16 -9.48
N GLU A 131 -9.24 -27.97 -9.89
CA GLU A 131 -9.04 -29.25 -10.56
C GLU A 131 -8.44 -29.12 -11.96
N GLU A 132 -8.56 -27.99 -12.66
CA GLU A 132 -7.99 -27.80 -14.01
C GLU A 132 -6.46 -27.64 -13.99
N TYR A 133 -5.87 -27.40 -12.82
CA TYR A 133 -4.45 -27.14 -12.64
C TYR A 133 -3.77 -28.33 -11.93
N GLY A 134 -2.46 -28.52 -12.15
CA GLY A 134 -1.78 -29.74 -11.71
C GLY A 134 -0.34 -29.84 -12.22
N PRO A 135 0.40 -30.93 -11.93
CA PRO A 135 1.83 -31.04 -12.25
C PRO A 135 2.04 -31.50 -13.70
N GLU A 136 1.07 -32.26 -14.22
CA GLU A 136 0.94 -32.64 -15.63
C GLU A 136 -0.03 -31.71 -16.38
N ARG A 137 -0.52 -30.66 -15.71
CA ARG A 137 -1.48 -29.67 -16.20
C ARG A 137 -0.82 -28.29 -16.18
N PRO A 138 -1.39 -27.28 -16.86
CA PRO A 138 -0.82 -25.94 -16.83
C PRO A 138 -0.77 -25.39 -15.38
N PRO A 139 0.26 -24.61 -15.03
CA PRO A 139 0.30 -23.92 -13.75
C PRO A 139 -0.79 -22.85 -13.69
N TYR A 140 -1.35 -22.62 -12.50
CA TYR A 140 -2.24 -21.49 -12.28
C TYR A 140 -1.43 -20.20 -12.17
N GLU A 141 -1.70 -19.27 -13.08
CA GLU A 141 -1.26 -17.90 -12.99
C GLU A 141 -2.49 -17.01 -12.81
N PRO A 142 -2.65 -16.30 -11.67
CA PRO A 142 -3.74 -15.36 -11.51
C PRO A 142 -3.62 -14.28 -12.59
N GLU A 143 -4.74 -13.90 -13.19
CA GLU A 143 -4.75 -12.87 -14.23
C GLU A 143 -4.04 -11.61 -13.73
N SER A 144 -3.01 -11.20 -14.45
CA SER A 144 -2.26 -10.01 -14.09
C SER A 144 -3.14 -8.78 -14.20
N THR A 145 -3.26 -8.06 -13.08
CA THR A 145 -3.94 -6.78 -13.03
C THR A 145 -3.26 -5.76 -13.95
N LEU A 146 -3.98 -4.74 -14.40
CA LEU A 146 -3.39 -3.58 -15.07
C LEU A 146 -2.24 -2.96 -14.25
N GLY A 147 -2.36 -2.96 -12.92
CA GLY A 147 -1.34 -2.48 -12.01
C GLY A 147 -0.07 -3.33 -12.02
N SER A 148 -0.19 -4.65 -11.97
CA SER A 148 0.98 -5.55 -12.03
C SER A 148 1.63 -5.52 -13.42
N LYS A 149 0.85 -5.47 -14.50
CA LYS A 149 1.39 -5.27 -15.87
C LYS A 149 2.16 -3.96 -15.99
N MET A 150 1.62 -2.86 -15.46
CA MET A 150 2.31 -1.57 -15.45
C MET A 150 3.57 -1.58 -14.58
N PHE A 151 3.53 -2.23 -13.42
CA PHE A 151 4.69 -2.38 -12.55
C PHE A 151 5.82 -3.17 -13.21
N ASP A 152 5.50 -4.26 -13.91
CA ASP A 152 6.47 -5.08 -14.65
C ASP A 152 7.10 -4.29 -15.81
N ILE A 153 6.30 -3.52 -16.55
CA ILE A 153 6.77 -2.65 -17.63
C ILE A 153 7.72 -1.59 -17.08
N VAL A 154 7.36 -0.92 -15.97
CA VAL A 154 8.18 0.13 -15.35
C VAL A 154 9.47 -0.48 -14.79
N SER A 155 9.40 -1.61 -14.10
CA SER A 155 10.56 -2.28 -13.51
C SER A 155 11.55 -2.77 -14.57
N LYS A 156 11.06 -3.37 -15.67
CA LYS A 156 11.91 -3.79 -16.81
C LYS A 156 12.54 -2.62 -17.56
N LYS A 157 11.95 -1.42 -17.49
CA LYS A 157 12.47 -0.21 -18.13
C LYS A 157 13.50 0.53 -17.27
N PHE A 158 13.48 0.33 -15.95
CA PHE A 158 14.45 0.89 -15.00
C PHE A 158 15.65 -0.04 -14.72
N LEU A 159 15.53 -1.33 -15.03
CA LEU A 159 16.60 -2.34 -14.93
C LEU A 159 17.39 -2.55 -16.25
N LYS A 160 17.24 -1.63 -17.22
CA LYS A 160 18.07 -1.55 -18.43
C LYS A 160 18.86 -0.25 -18.44
#